data_AF-A0A8J7ZAU1-F1
#
_entry.id   AF-A0A8J7ZAU1-F1
#
_cell.length_a   1.000
_cell.length_b   1.000
_cell.length_c   1.000
_cell.angle_alpha   90.00
_cell.angle_beta   90.00
_cell.angle_gamma   90.00
#
_symmetry.space_group_name_H-M   'P 1'
#
loop_
_entity.id
_entity.type
_entity.pdbx_description
1 polymer ?
#
loop_
_entity_poly.entity_id
_entity_poly.type
_entity_poly.pdbx_seq_one_letter_code
_entity_poly.pdbx_strand_id
1 'polypeptide(L)'
;MLHLLGETWELGTDDVFTFSVEIAFAIGFLIIWILIFVLRNQYPQLTKNGWIELVIAAPCLILKGLFDGLDTIAPDEPFNLHNLFDSFEATFMLIGLVLLGVGLLRMALYSSKVWEVR
;
A
#
# COMPACT_ATOMS: atom_id res chain seq x y z
N MET A 1 -3.50 -2.35 -37.76
CA MET A 1 -3.59 -3.06 -36.46
C MET A 1 -2.53 -2.51 -35.49
N LEU A 2 -2.45 -1.19 -35.37
CA LEU A 2 -1.54 -0.43 -34.48
C LEU A 2 -2.22 0.87 -33.98
N HIS A 3 -3.55 0.96 -34.12
CA HIS A 3 -4.40 2.09 -33.73
C HIS A 3 -5.22 1.79 -32.45
N LEU A 4 -4.77 0.83 -31.64
CA LEU A 4 -5.47 0.41 -30.40
C LEU A 4 -4.86 1.00 -29.12
N LEU A 5 -3.91 1.91 -29.23
CA LEU A 5 -3.40 2.70 -28.12
C LEU A 5 -3.74 4.15 -28.46
N GLY A 6 -4.92 4.58 -28.00
CA GLY A 6 -5.51 5.87 -28.29
C GLY A 6 -4.60 7.03 -27.87
N GLU A 7 -4.67 8.09 -28.65
CA GLU A 7 -4.03 9.40 -28.47
C GLU A 7 -4.56 10.17 -27.24
N THR A 8 -5.03 9.52 -26.17
CA THR A 8 -5.79 10.18 -25.09
C THR A 8 -5.16 10.02 -23.70
N TRP A 9 -3.82 10.04 -23.63
CA TRP A 9 -3.09 10.27 -22.37
C TRP A 9 -2.64 11.74 -22.32
N GLU A 10 -3.56 12.69 -22.55
CA GLU A 10 -3.26 14.11 -22.36
C GLU A 10 -3.23 14.41 -20.87
N LEU A 11 -2.05 14.25 -20.25
CA LEU A 11 -1.84 14.57 -18.85
C LEU A 11 -1.86 16.09 -18.65
N GLY A 12 -2.82 16.58 -17.85
CA GLY A 12 -2.77 17.91 -17.30
C GLY A 12 -1.59 18.08 -16.33
N THR A 13 -1.16 19.32 -16.11
CA THR A 13 -0.11 19.60 -15.10
C THR A 13 -0.53 19.20 -13.68
N ASP A 14 -1.83 19.25 -13.40
CA ASP A 14 -2.39 18.88 -12.10
C ASP A 14 -2.38 17.35 -11.92
N ASP A 15 -2.61 16.58 -12.99
CA ASP A 15 -2.57 15.11 -12.97
C ASP A 15 -1.16 14.61 -12.67
N VAL A 16 -0.14 15.27 -13.23
CA VAL A 16 1.27 14.94 -12.95
C VAL A 16 1.61 15.16 -11.47
N PHE A 17 1.10 16.24 -10.87
CA PHE A 17 1.32 16.52 -9.46
C PHE A 17 0.63 15.48 -8.57
N THR A 18 -0.65 15.21 -8.82
CA THR A 18 -1.45 14.22 -8.07
C THR A 18 -0.82 12.83 -8.16
N PHE A 19 -0.47 12.38 -9.38
CA PHE A 19 0.25 11.13 -9.61
C PHE A 19 1.56 11.05 -8.80
N SER A 20 2.34 12.14 -8.79
CA SER A 20 3.61 12.18 -8.06
C SER A 20 3.41 12.00 -6.55
N VAL A 21 2.35 12.59 -5.99
CA VAL A 21 2.00 12.45 -4.57
C VAL A 21 1.58 11.01 -4.25
N GLU A 22 0.78 10.38 -5.11
CA GLU A 22 0.29 9.01 -4.93
C GLU A 22 1.41 7.97 -5.02
N ILE A 23 2.33 8.15 -5.98
CA ILE A 23 3.55 7.35 -6.07
C ILE A 23 4.45 7.58 -4.85
N ALA A 24 4.54 8.81 -4.33
CA ALA A 24 5.30 9.07 -3.11
C ALA A 24 4.70 8.32 -1.89
N PHE A 25 3.37 8.17 -1.81
CA PHE A 25 2.74 7.31 -0.80
C PHE A 25 3.13 5.85 -0.96
N ALA A 26 3.11 5.31 -2.18
CA ALA A 26 3.55 3.93 -2.45
C ALA A 26 5.01 3.71 -2.03
N ILE A 27 5.90 4.66 -2.33
CA ILE A 27 7.30 4.64 -1.89
C ILE A 27 7.40 4.71 -0.36
N GLY A 28 6.60 5.55 0.29
CA GLY A 28 6.52 5.63 1.75
C GLY A 28 6.20 4.28 2.39
N PHE A 29 5.20 3.56 1.86
CA PHE A 29 4.86 2.22 2.33
C PHE A 29 5.96 1.18 2.03
N LEU A 30 6.67 1.31 0.91
CA LEU A 30 7.84 0.48 0.61
C LEU A 30 8.94 0.67 1.66
N ILE A 31 9.22 1.90 2.07
CA ILE A 31 10.18 2.18 3.14
C ILE A 31 9.72 1.56 4.47
N ILE A 32 8.43 1.71 4.82
CA ILE A 32 7.86 1.07 6.02
C ILE A 32 8.02 -0.45 5.96
N TRP A 33 7.83 -1.06 4.78
CA TRP A 33 8.00 -2.49 4.59
C TRP A 33 9.43 -2.94 4.88
N ILE A 34 10.42 -2.22 4.35
CA ILE A 34 11.84 -2.47 4.63
C ILE A 34 12.12 -2.34 6.13
N LEU A 35 11.58 -1.31 6.79
CA LEU A 35 11.74 -1.10 8.23
C LEU A 35 11.11 -2.23 9.05
N ILE A 36 9.99 -2.82 8.62
CA ILE A 36 9.40 -3.99 9.27
C ILE A 36 10.37 -5.17 9.26
N PHE A 37 11.05 -5.43 8.13
CA PHE A 37 12.07 -6.48 8.05
C PHE A 37 13.29 -6.17 8.92
N VAL A 38 13.76 -4.93 8.92
CA VAL A 38 14.87 -4.50 9.80
C VAL A 38 14.50 -4.71 11.27
N LEU A 39 13.30 -4.29 11.68
CA LEU A 39 12.79 -4.47 13.03
C LEU A 39 12.67 -5.95 13.41
N ARG A 40 12.20 -6.79 12.48
CA ARG A 40 12.12 -8.25 12.67
C ARG A 40 13.49 -8.86 12.92
N ASN A 41 14.50 -8.44 12.17
CA ASN A 41 15.86 -8.97 12.30
C ASN A 41 16.55 -8.49 13.59
N GLN A 42 16.36 -7.23 13.98
CA GLN A 42 16.98 -6.68 15.19
C GLN A 42 16.26 -7.11 16.49
N TYR A 43 14.93 -7.21 16.45
CA TYR A 43 14.09 -7.50 17.62
C TYR A 43 13.11 -8.66 17.36
N PRO A 44 13.60 -9.88 17.08
CA PRO A 44 12.75 -11.01 16.71
C PRO A 44 11.81 -11.46 17.84
N GLN A 45 12.13 -11.13 19.09
CA GLN A 45 11.26 -11.41 20.23
C GLN A 45 10.04 -10.47 20.22
N LEU A 46 10.23 -9.15 20.13
CA LEU A 46 9.12 -8.18 20.14
C LEU A 46 8.18 -8.35 18.94
N THR A 47 8.75 -8.76 17.81
CA THR A 47 8.03 -8.94 16.55
C THR A 47 7.49 -10.35 16.33
N LYS A 48 7.53 -11.23 17.32
CA LYS A 48 7.17 -12.65 17.14
C LYS A 48 5.72 -12.85 16.69
N ASN A 49 4.81 -12.06 17.24
CA ASN A 49 3.38 -12.11 16.92
C ASN A 49 3.00 -10.86 16.13
N GLY A 50 2.20 -10.99 15.07
CA GLY A 50 1.75 -9.85 14.26
C GLY A 50 2.63 -9.52 13.04
N TRP A 51 3.82 -10.12 12.93
CA TRP A 51 4.77 -9.82 11.84
C TRP A 51 4.24 -10.24 10.46
N ILE A 52 3.53 -11.38 10.37
CA ILE A 52 2.99 -11.89 9.10
C ILE A 52 1.97 -10.90 8.57
N GLU A 53 1.09 -10.42 9.46
CA GLU A 53 0.07 -9.44 9.14
C GLU A 53 0.71 -8.13 8.65
N LEU A 54 1.78 -7.64 9.30
CA LEU A 54 2.52 -6.47 8.83
C LEU A 54 3.19 -6.67 7.47
N VAL A 55 3.77 -7.85 7.22
CA VAL A 55 4.43 -8.18 5.96
C VAL A 55 3.45 -8.25 4.80
N ILE A 56 2.22 -8.67 5.04
CA ILE A 56 1.16 -8.73 4.01
C ILE A 56 0.49 -7.36 3.86
N ALA A 57 0.31 -6.61 4.96
CA ALA A 57 -0.29 -5.28 4.94
C ALA A 57 0.48 -4.31 4.06
N ALA A 58 1.82 -4.30 4.15
CA ALA A 58 2.65 -3.37 3.40
C ALA A 58 2.51 -3.51 1.86
N PRO A 59 2.63 -4.69 1.25
CA PRO A 59 2.33 -4.90 -0.17
C PRO A 59 0.93 -4.45 -0.56
N CYS A 60 -0.10 -4.69 0.26
CA CYS A 60 -1.43 -4.17 -0.02
C CYS A 60 -1.45 -2.63 -0.06
N LEU A 61 -0.82 -1.95 0.90
CA LEU A 61 -0.78 -0.49 0.94
C LEU A 61 0.12 0.13 -0.17
N ILE A 62 1.15 -0.59 -0.62
CA ILE A 62 1.92 -0.22 -1.82
C ILE A 62 1.03 -0.33 -3.06
N LEU A 63 0.33 -1.46 -3.22
CA LEU A 63 -0.58 -1.67 -4.34
C LEU A 63 -1.71 -0.64 -4.36
N LYS A 64 -2.29 -0.28 -3.20
CA LYS A 64 -3.20 0.87 -3.06
C LYS A 64 -2.63 2.10 -3.76
N GLY A 65 -1.46 2.58 -3.34
CA GLY A 65 -0.87 3.81 -3.89
C GLY A 65 -0.52 3.71 -5.38
N LEU A 66 -0.19 2.50 -5.86
CA LEU A 66 0.00 2.27 -7.30
C LEU A 66 -1.31 2.33 -8.08
N PHE A 67 -2.40 1.77 -7.56
CA PHE A 67 -3.71 1.83 -8.22
C PHE A 67 -4.32 3.23 -8.16
N ASP A 68 -4.11 3.96 -7.07
CA ASP A 68 -4.41 5.40 -6.94
C ASP A 68 -3.70 6.20 -8.05
N GLY A 69 -2.38 6.01 -8.17
CA GLY A 69 -1.59 6.62 -9.23
C GLY A 69 -2.08 6.24 -10.63
N LEU A 70 -2.41 4.97 -10.85
CA LEU A 70 -2.91 4.52 -12.15
C LEU A 70 -4.30 5.08 -12.46
N ASP A 71 -5.16 5.26 -11.46
CA ASP A 71 -6.46 5.91 -11.59
C ASP A 71 -6.29 7.36 -12.08
N THR A 72 -5.44 8.15 -11.42
CA THR A 72 -5.17 9.55 -11.78
C THR A 72 -4.80 9.77 -13.25
N ILE A 73 -4.17 8.78 -13.90
CA ILE A 73 -3.72 8.90 -15.29
C ILE A 73 -4.55 8.07 -16.27
N ALA A 74 -5.55 7.31 -15.80
CA ALA A 74 -6.30 6.40 -16.64
C ALA A 74 -7.14 7.15 -17.70
N PRO A 75 -7.28 6.61 -18.93
CA PRO A 75 -8.20 7.16 -19.92
C PRO A 75 -9.65 6.73 -19.65
N ASP A 76 -10.60 7.63 -19.92
CA ASP A 76 -12.05 7.40 -19.73
C ASP A 76 -12.65 6.35 -20.70
N GLU A 77 -12.12 6.25 -21.92
CA GLU A 77 -12.65 5.38 -22.98
C GLU A 77 -11.55 4.58 -23.68
N PRO A 78 -11.87 3.40 -24.26
CA PRO A 78 -13.17 2.72 -24.32
C PRO A 78 -13.46 1.78 -23.13
N PHE A 79 -12.51 1.66 -22.20
CA PHE A 79 -12.65 0.86 -20.99
C PHE A 79 -12.66 1.80 -19.79
N ASN A 80 -13.66 1.69 -18.91
CA ASN A 80 -13.75 2.48 -17.69
C ASN A 80 -12.71 1.98 -16.67
N LEU A 81 -11.44 2.32 -16.92
CA LEU A 81 -10.29 1.90 -16.13
C LEU A 81 -10.28 2.60 -14.77
N HIS A 82 -10.83 3.81 -14.69
CA HIS A 82 -10.97 4.55 -13.44
C HIS A 82 -11.70 3.73 -12.37
N ASN A 83 -12.94 3.31 -12.66
CA ASN A 83 -13.73 2.50 -11.73
C ASN A 83 -13.04 1.19 -11.32
N LEU A 84 -12.25 0.61 -12.21
CA LEU A 84 -11.50 -0.62 -11.92
C LEU A 84 -10.35 -0.33 -10.95
N PHE A 85 -9.57 0.72 -11.18
CA PHE A 85 -8.45 1.10 -10.34
C PHE A 85 -8.91 1.62 -8.98
N ASP A 86 -9.96 2.45 -8.92
CA ASP A 86 -10.64 2.84 -7.67
C ASP A 86 -11.08 1.62 -6.84
N SER A 87 -11.69 0.63 -7.51
CA SER A 87 -12.13 -0.59 -6.83
C SER A 87 -10.96 -1.37 -6.23
N PHE A 88 -9.83 -1.46 -6.96
CA PHE A 88 -8.63 -2.10 -6.45
C PHE A 88 -7.99 -1.29 -5.32
N GLU A 89 -7.86 0.03 -5.49
CA GLU A 89 -7.34 0.96 -4.50
C GLU A 89 -8.08 0.82 -3.18
N ALA A 90 -9.42 0.92 -3.20
CA ALA A 90 -10.27 0.74 -2.02
C ALA A 90 -10.13 -0.64 -1.38
N THR A 91 -10.07 -1.70 -2.19
CA THR A 91 -9.94 -3.09 -1.70
C THR A 91 -8.59 -3.29 -1.00
N PHE A 92 -7.50 -2.85 -1.63
CA PHE A 92 -6.16 -2.97 -1.08
C PHE A 92 -5.95 -2.07 0.14
N MET A 93 -6.55 -0.88 0.15
CA MET A 93 -6.57 -0.01 1.33
C MET A 93 -7.25 -0.71 2.51
N LEU A 94 -8.46 -1.26 2.31
CA LEU A 94 -9.21 -1.92 3.38
C LEU A 94 -8.43 -3.12 3.94
N ILE A 95 -7.96 -4.01 3.08
CA ILE A 95 -7.19 -5.19 3.49
C ILE A 95 -5.90 -4.76 4.20
N GLY A 96 -5.18 -3.80 3.62
CA GLY A 96 -3.94 -3.27 4.15
C GLY A 96 -4.09 -2.68 5.55
N LEU A 97 -5.10 -1.82 5.77
CA LEU A 97 -5.36 -1.19 7.06
C LEU A 97 -5.80 -2.20 8.13
N VAL A 98 -6.67 -3.16 7.78
CA VAL A 98 -7.09 -4.21 8.72
C VAL A 98 -5.90 -5.05 9.16
N LEU A 99 -5.06 -5.51 8.22
CA LEU A 99 -3.88 -6.30 8.54
C LEU A 99 -2.84 -5.50 9.33
N LEU A 100 -2.64 -4.22 8.97
CA LEU A 100 -1.75 -3.32 9.70
C LEU A 100 -2.21 -3.18 11.17
N GLY A 101 -3.48 -2.86 11.39
CA GLY A 101 -4.05 -2.69 12.72
C GLY A 101 -3.99 -3.97 13.55
N VAL A 102 -4.36 -5.12 12.98
CA VAL A 102 -4.29 -6.43 13.65
C VAL A 102 -2.84 -6.80 13.97
N GLY A 103 -1.91 -6.58 13.04
CA GLY A 103 -0.49 -6.86 13.23
C GLY A 103 0.11 -6.05 14.38
N LEU A 104 -0.12 -4.73 14.37
CA LEU A 104 0.32 -3.83 15.44
C LEU A 104 -0.29 -4.19 16.80
N LEU A 105 -1.59 -4.50 16.86
CA LEU A 105 -2.26 -4.90 18.09
C LEU A 105 -1.66 -6.19 18.67
N ARG A 106 -1.43 -7.20 17.82
CA ARG A 106 -0.82 -8.48 18.24
C ARG A 106 0.61 -8.30 18.75
N MET A 107 1.40 -7.43 18.11
CA MET A 107 2.74 -7.07 18.56
C MET A 107 2.72 -6.36 19.90
N ALA A 108 1.82 -5.38 20.07
CA ALA A 108 1.69 -4.60 21.30
C ALA A 108 1.29 -5.49 22.49
N LEU A 109 0.27 -6.33 22.31
CA LEU A 109 -0.19 -7.29 23.33
C LEU A 109 0.86 -8.33 23.69
N TYR A 110 1.68 -8.76 22.73
CA TYR A 110 2.78 -9.67 23.02
C TYR A 110 3.90 -8.97 23.78
N SER A 111 4.29 -7.78 23.32
CA SER A 111 5.37 -6.99 23.93
C SER A 111 5.05 -6.58 25.36
N SER A 112 3.79 -6.22 25.66
CA SER A 112 3.37 -5.89 27.03
C SER A 112 3.56 -7.08 27.98
N LYS A 113 3.18 -8.29 27.56
CA LYS A 113 3.36 -9.51 28.35
C LYS A 113 4.82 -9.85 28.59
N VAL A 114 5.68 -9.62 27.59
CA VAL A 114 7.13 -9.83 27.75
C VAL A 114 7.73 -8.85 28.77
N TRP A 115 7.20 -7.64 28.84
CA TRP A 115 7.63 -6.63 29.82
C TRP A 115 7.09 -6.89 31.23
N GLU A 116 5.86 -7.36 31.39
CA GLU A 116 5.30 -7.68 32.72
C GLU A 116 6.02 -8.82 33.44
N VAL A 117 6.69 -9.71 32.70
CA VAL A 117 7.38 -10.89 33.24
C VAL A 117 8.86 -10.59 33.57
N ARG A 118 9.34 -9.36 33.34
CA ARG A 118 10.69 -8.91 33.74
C ARG A 118 10.63 -8.02 34.97
#